data_AF-C9Z0C8-F1
#
_entry.id   AF-C9Z0C8-F1
#
_cell.length_a   1.000
_cell.length_b   1.000
_cell.length_c   1.000
_cell.angle_alpha   90.00
_cell.angle_beta   90.00
_cell.angle_gamma   90.00
#
_symmetry.space_group_name_H-M   'P 1'
#
loop_
_entity.id
_entity.type
_entity.pdbx_description
1 polymer ?
#
loop_
_entity_poly.entity_id
_entity_poly.type
_entity_poly.pdbx_seq_one_letter_code
_entity_poly.pdbx_strand_id
1 'polypeptide(L)'
;MKDGGGRSLRAGACRHGIRTARRPSETEVGTGEVKFLLEIDLDGTDWDEGTTVQELERILRYWGGNLRHCEIGPGDGQPLYDSGHQEVGRWSITPG
;
A
#
# COMPACT_ATOMS: atom_id res chain seq x y z
N MET A 1 -13.00 27.15 -21.89
CA MET A 1 -12.37 25.82 -21.72
C MET A 1 -11.22 25.93 -20.72
N LYS A 2 -11.49 25.65 -19.45
CA LYS A 2 -10.44 25.25 -18.49
C LYS A 2 -11.09 24.22 -17.58
N ASP A 3 -11.16 23.00 -18.09
CA ASP A 3 -11.56 21.85 -17.29
C ASP A 3 -10.47 21.57 -16.26
N GLY A 4 -10.73 22.01 -15.03
CA GLY A 4 -10.00 21.64 -13.84
C GLY A 4 -10.21 20.16 -13.54
N GLY A 5 -9.50 19.31 -14.27
CA GLY A 5 -9.47 17.86 -14.04
C GLY A 5 -8.51 17.53 -12.90
N GLY A 6 -8.91 17.81 -11.66
CA GLY A 6 -8.30 17.22 -10.46
C GLY A 6 -8.51 15.71 -10.47
N ARG A 7 -7.73 15.00 -11.28
CA ARG A 7 -7.74 13.53 -11.32
C ARG A 7 -7.07 13.05 -10.05
N SER A 8 -7.92 12.76 -9.07
CA SER A 8 -7.64 11.91 -7.92
C SER A 8 -6.76 10.74 -8.38
N LEU A 9 -5.49 10.78 -7.99
CA LEU A 9 -4.59 9.65 -8.03
C LEU A 9 -5.27 8.55 -7.23
N ARG A 10 -5.82 7.55 -7.92
CA ARG A 10 -6.38 6.37 -7.29
C ARG A 10 -5.19 5.50 -6.84
N ALA A 11 -4.47 5.94 -5.81
CA ALA A 11 -3.75 5.03 -4.94
C ALA A 11 -4.73 3.90 -4.60
N GLY A 12 -4.34 2.65 -4.86
CA GLY A 12 -5.22 1.49 -4.79
C GLY A 12 -6.15 1.61 -3.59
N ALA A 13 -7.43 1.90 -3.85
CA ALA A 13 -8.43 1.98 -2.80
C ALA A 13 -8.30 0.71 -1.96
N CYS A 14 -8.43 0.79 -0.63
CA CYS A 14 -8.56 -0.36 0.26
C CYS A 14 -9.76 -1.17 -0.27
N ARG A 15 -9.56 -2.01 -1.29
CA ARG A 15 -10.62 -2.75 -1.95
C ARG A 15 -10.75 -3.97 -1.06
N HIS A 16 -11.91 -4.06 -0.43
CA HIS A 16 -12.46 -5.28 0.15
C HIS A 16 -12.21 -6.43 -0.83
N GLY A 17 -11.10 -7.15 -0.65
CA GLY A 17 -10.87 -8.42 -1.27
C GLY A 17 -11.91 -9.36 -0.69
N ILE A 18 -12.78 -9.87 -1.54
CA ILE A 18 -13.75 -10.91 -1.18
C ILE A 18 -12.96 -12.02 -0.47
N ARG A 19 -13.20 -12.17 0.83
CA ARG A 19 -12.58 -13.21 1.67
C ARG A 19 -13.04 -14.57 1.17
N THR A 20 -12.24 -15.22 0.34
CA THR A 20 -12.20 -16.69 0.28
C THR A 20 -10.93 -17.19 0.94
N ALA A 21 -10.67 -16.72 2.17
CA ALA A 21 -9.73 -17.37 3.06
C ALA A 21 -10.50 -18.45 3.85
N ARG A 22 -10.13 -19.70 3.61
CA ARG A 22 -10.49 -20.87 4.43
C ARG A 22 -10.26 -20.49 5.91
N ARG A 23 -11.30 -20.61 6.74
CA ARG A 23 -11.19 -20.39 8.21
C ARG A 23 -10.00 -21.20 8.73
N PRO A 24 -8.95 -20.58 9.29
CA PRO A 24 -7.95 -21.33 10.03
C PRO A 24 -8.62 -21.88 11.30
N SER A 25 -8.34 -23.14 11.59
CA SER A 25 -8.75 -23.79 12.83
C SER A 25 -8.20 -23.02 14.02
N GLU A 26 -9.07 -22.79 14.99
CA GLU A 26 -8.87 -22.07 16.23
C GLU A 26 -7.85 -22.81 17.11
N THR A 27 -6.55 -22.57 16.93
CA THR A 27 -5.53 -22.96 17.91
C THR A 27 -4.34 -22.02 17.80
N GLU A 28 -3.88 -21.53 18.96
CA GLU A 28 -2.82 -20.55 19.22
C GLU A 28 -3.22 -19.06 19.17
N VAL A 29 -3.91 -18.65 20.24
CA VAL A 29 -3.74 -17.30 20.78
C VAL A 29 -2.35 -17.21 21.41
N GLY A 30 -1.32 -17.18 20.56
CA GLY A 30 -0.19 -16.31 20.87
C GLY A 30 -0.69 -14.90 20.65
N THR A 31 -0.36 -13.95 21.52
CA THR A 31 -0.35 -12.53 21.11
C THR A 31 0.70 -12.41 20.01
N GLY A 32 0.32 -12.81 18.80
CA GLY A 32 1.18 -12.89 17.64
C GLY A 32 1.61 -11.48 17.34
N GLU A 33 2.88 -11.20 17.53
CA GLU A 33 3.46 -9.95 17.07
C GLU A 33 3.16 -9.85 15.58
N VAL A 34 2.50 -8.77 15.17
CA VAL A 34 2.18 -8.52 13.77
C VAL A 34 3.06 -7.37 13.31
N LYS A 35 3.78 -7.56 12.21
CA LYS A 35 4.69 -6.58 11.65
C LYS A 35 4.07 -5.96 10.42
N PHE A 36 4.08 -4.63 10.39
CA PHE A 36 3.79 -3.88 9.18
C PHE A 36 5.07 -3.71 8.35
N LEU A 37 5.03 -4.11 7.08
CA LEU A 37 6.11 -3.94 6.11
C LEU A 37 5.66 -3.05 4.95
N LEU A 38 6.49 -2.08 4.60
CA LEU A 38 6.36 -1.24 3.41
C LEU A 38 7.64 -1.38 2.59
N GLU A 39 7.50 -1.92 1.39
CA GLU A 39 8.61 -2.18 0.48
C GLU A 39 8.35 -1.39 -0.80
N ILE A 40 9.35 -0.60 -1.21
CA ILE A 40 9.30 0.22 -2.41
C ILE A 40 10.59 -0.05 -3.18
N ASP A 41 10.44 -0.48 -4.42
CA ASP A 41 11.55 -0.63 -5.35
C ASP A 41 11.88 0.75 -5.94
N LEU A 42 13.05 1.28 -5.58
CA LEU A 42 13.52 2.58 -6.08
C LEU A 42 14.23 2.45 -7.43
N ASP A 43 14.82 1.30 -7.73
CA ASP A 43 15.59 1.05 -8.96
C ASP A 43 14.69 0.63 -10.13
N GLY A 44 13.52 0.04 -9.84
CA GLY A 44 12.50 -0.32 -10.81
C GLY A 44 11.64 0.84 -11.30
N THR A 45 11.95 2.08 -10.88
CA THR A 45 11.19 3.28 -11.25
C THR A 45 11.94 4.08 -12.30
N ASP A 46 11.22 4.72 -13.22
CA ASP A 46 11.80 5.70 -14.17
C ASP A 46 12.04 7.07 -13.47
N TRP A 47 12.28 7.08 -12.16
CA TRP A 47 12.52 8.30 -11.39
C TRP A 47 13.99 8.69 -11.47
N ASP A 48 14.26 9.92 -11.91
CA ASP A 48 15.61 10.50 -11.84
C ASP A 48 16.01 10.77 -10.38
N GLU A 49 17.32 10.83 -10.08
CA GLU A 49 17.88 11.07 -8.74
C GLU A 49 17.30 12.33 -8.05
N GLY A 50 16.96 13.37 -8.82
CA GLY A 50 16.32 14.60 -8.31
C GLY A 50 14.82 14.47 -7.99
N THR A 51 14.17 13.41 -8.47
CA THR A 51 12.72 13.16 -8.34
C THR A 51 12.39 12.01 -7.39
N THR A 52 13.32 11.08 -7.14
CA THR A 52 13.13 9.92 -6.26
C THR A 52 12.59 10.31 -4.88
N VAL A 53 13.18 11.32 -4.23
CA VAL A 53 12.74 11.78 -2.90
C VAL A 53 11.32 12.38 -2.97
N GLN A 54 11.03 13.16 -4.01
CA GLN A 54 9.72 13.81 -4.17
C GLN A 54 8.62 12.78 -4.41
N GLU A 55 8.90 11.76 -5.23
CA GLU A 55 7.96 10.69 -5.51
C GLU A 55 7.76 9.76 -4.30
N LEU A 56 8.84 9.42 -3.59
CA LEU A 56 8.76 8.67 -2.33
C LEU A 56 7.95 9.42 -1.27
N GLU A 57 8.21 10.71 -1.05
CA GLU A 57 7.43 11.54 -0.13
C GLU A 57 5.94 11.54 -0.49
N ARG A 58 5.65 11.63 -1.79
CA ARG A 58 4.29 11.65 -2.31
C ARG A 58 3.57 10.33 -2.07
N ILE A 59 4.23 9.20 -2.32
CA ILE A 59 3.72 7.85 -2.02
C ILE A 59 3.44 7.72 -0.52
N LEU A 60 4.40 8.07 0.34
CA LEU A 60 4.25 7.98 1.79
C LEU A 60 3.11 8.87 2.32
N ARG A 61 2.96 10.09 1.78
CA ARG A 61 1.89 11.01 2.18
C ARG A 61 0.51 10.48 1.81
N TYR A 62 0.35 9.97 0.59
CA TYR A 62 -0.95 9.47 0.14
C TYR A 62 -1.33 8.15 0.80
N TRP A 63 -0.39 7.21 0.86
CA TRP A 63 -0.63 5.92 1.50
C TRP A 63 -0.82 6.07 3.01
N GLY A 64 0.06 6.83 3.69
CA GLY A 64 -0.05 7.10 5.13
C GLY A 64 -1.36 7.80 5.51
N GLY A 65 -1.86 8.70 4.66
CA GLY A 65 -3.19 9.30 4.84
C GLY A 65 -4.36 8.33 4.62
N ASN A 66 -4.16 7.29 3.81
CA ASN A 66 -5.18 6.29 3.49
C ASN A 66 -5.27 5.16 4.53
N LEU A 67 -4.21 4.92 5.32
CA LEU A 67 -4.16 3.90 6.37
C LEU A 67 -5.38 3.88 7.30
N ARG A 68 -5.91 5.05 7.65
CA ARG A 68 -7.10 5.20 8.51
C ARG A 68 -8.37 4.55 7.94
N HIS A 69 -8.35 4.14 6.67
CA HIS A 69 -9.46 3.49 5.97
C HIS A 69 -9.23 2.01 5.69
N CYS A 70 -8.05 1.47 6.02
CA CYS A 70 -7.74 0.07 5.80
C CYS A 70 -7.96 -0.73 7.09
N GLU A 71 -8.64 -1.88 6.99
CA GLU A 71 -8.57 -2.92 8.02
C GLU A 71 -7.16 -3.51 8.00
N ILE A 72 -6.58 -3.75 9.18
CA ILE A 72 -5.23 -4.27 9.35
C ILE A 72 -5.33 -5.59 10.10
N GLY A 73 -5.11 -6.70 9.39
CA GLY A 73 -5.06 -8.05 9.95
C GLY A 73 -3.95 -8.89 9.33
N PRO A 74 -3.62 -10.04 9.95
CA PRO A 74 -2.60 -10.95 9.43
C PRO A 74 -2.87 -11.37 7.99
N GLY A 75 -1.86 -11.23 7.13
CA GLY A 75 -1.96 -11.59 5.71
C GLY A 75 -2.53 -10.49 4.81
N ASP A 76 -2.93 -9.34 5.36
CA ASP A 76 -3.35 -8.19 4.56
C ASP A 76 -2.17 -7.54 3.85
N GLY A 77 -2.43 -6.92 2.70
CA GLY A 77 -1.44 -6.21 1.90
C GLY A 77 -2.01 -5.71 0.60
N GLN A 78 -1.40 -4.67 0.02
CA GLN A 78 -1.77 -4.17 -1.31
C GLN A 78 -0.55 -3.57 -2.04
N PRO A 79 -0.56 -3.60 -3.39
CA PRO A 79 0.44 -2.91 -4.20
C PRO A 79 0.37 -1.39 -4.07
N LEU A 80 1.52 -0.75 -4.21
CA LEU A 80 1.71 0.70 -4.25
C LEU A 80 1.93 1.12 -5.70
N TYR A 81 1.39 2.29 -6.04
CA TYR A 81 1.53 2.86 -7.37
C TYR A 81 2.04 4.30 -7.29
N ASP A 82 2.80 4.69 -8.29
CA ASP A 82 3.31 6.05 -8.45
C ASP A 82 2.32 6.97 -9.20
N SER A 83 2.81 8.12 -9.69
CA SER A 83 2.03 9.12 -10.44
C SER A 83 1.71 8.61 -11.85
N GLY A 84 2.64 7.86 -12.43
CA GLY A 84 2.50 7.17 -13.70
C GLY A 84 1.57 5.97 -13.67
N HIS A 85 1.05 5.59 -12.50
CA HIS A 85 0.28 4.36 -12.28
C HIS A 85 1.10 3.08 -12.52
N GLN A 86 2.43 3.17 -12.38
CA GLN A 86 3.30 2.01 -12.35
C GLN A 86 3.31 1.43 -10.94
N GLU A 87 3.31 0.09 -10.84
CA GLU A 87 3.48 -0.58 -9.56
C GLU A 87 4.93 -0.43 -9.11
N VAL A 88 5.13 0.08 -7.90
CA VAL A 88 6.47 0.44 -7.39
C VAL A 88 6.80 -0.23 -6.06
N GLY A 89 5.90 -1.09 -5.58
CA GLY A 89 6.08 -1.75 -4.30
C GLY A 89 4.79 -2.26 -3.73
N ARG A 90 4.80 -2.55 -2.43
CA ARG A 90 3.66 -3.08 -1.69
C ARG A 90 3.77 -2.81 -0.21
N TRP A 91 2.64 -2.88 0.48
CA TRP A 91 2.61 -3.06 1.92
C TRP A 91 2.05 -4.42 2.30
N SER A 92 2.43 -4.96 3.45
CA SER A 92 1.87 -6.20 4.00
C SER A 92 1.93 -6.29 5.53
N ILE A 93 1.04 -7.09 6.12
CA ILE A 93 1.06 -7.49 7.52
C ILE A 93 1.58 -8.92 7.61
N THR A 94 2.77 -9.07 8.16
CA THR A 94 3.41 -10.37 8.36
C THR A 94 3.35 -10.78 9.82
N PRO A 95 3.47 -12.09 10.11
CA PRO A 95 3.90 -12.53 11.43
C PRO A 95 5.22 -11.83 11.80
N GLY A 96 5.35 -11.48 13.08
CA GLY A 96 6.55 -10.90 13.69
C GLY A 96 7.62 -11.94 14.01
#